data_AF-A0A359LPB9-F1
#
_entry.id   AF-A0A359LPB9-F1
#
_cell.length_a   1.000
_cell.length_b   1.000
_cell.length_c   1.000
_cell.angle_alpha   90.00
_cell.angle_beta   90.00
_cell.angle_gamma   90.00
#
_symmetry.space_group_name_H-M   'P 1'
#
loop_
_entity.id
_entity.type
_entity.pdbx_description
1 polymer ?
#
loop_
_entity_poly.entity_id
_entity_poly.type
_entity_poly.pdbx_seq_one_letter_code
_entity_poly.pdbx_strand_id
1 'polypeptide(L)'
;MPSSGGAEDIAPTVDAEKLAALAAERDELREQVLRARAEFDNFRKRTERERLEASEYSAMEAVRQLLPTLDDFVRALKAETADKEYAKGMELIYGRLFETLKKMGLEPIESEGKPFDPHVHHAVE
;
A
#
# COMPACT_ATOMS: atom_id res chain seq x y z
N MET A 1 -47.89 -60.69 -42.55
CA MET A 1 -46.51 -60.30 -42.90
C MET A 1 -46.57 -58.89 -43.49
N PRO A 2 -45.65 -57.96 -43.21
CA PRO A 2 -44.88 -57.73 -41.98
C PRO A 2 -44.71 -56.22 -41.64
N SER A 3 -44.14 -55.93 -40.45
CA SER A 3 -43.24 -54.78 -40.10
C SER A 3 -43.75 -53.33 -40.22
N SER A 4 -43.33 -52.35 -39.42
CA SER A 4 -42.19 -52.20 -38.50
C SER A 4 -42.29 -50.86 -37.76
N GLY A 5 -41.77 -50.81 -36.53
CA GLY A 5 -41.18 -49.60 -35.91
C GLY A 5 -42.21 -48.64 -35.31
N GLY A 6 -42.33 -48.46 -34.00
CA GLY A 6 -41.21 -48.31 -33.06
C GLY A 6 -40.64 -46.90 -33.15
N ALA A 7 -41.47 -45.90 -32.83
CA ALA A 7 -41.03 -44.56 -32.49
C ALA A 7 -41.82 -44.14 -31.25
N GLU A 8 -41.46 -44.74 -30.11
CA GLU A 8 -41.75 -44.13 -28.81
C GLU A 8 -40.90 -42.86 -28.72
N ASP A 9 -41.48 -41.76 -29.17
CA ASP A 9 -40.94 -40.42 -29.00
C ASP A 9 -41.15 -40.03 -27.54
N ILE A 10 -40.28 -40.55 -26.66
CA ILE A 10 -40.22 -40.15 -25.25
C ILE A 10 -39.48 -38.81 -25.21
N ALA A 11 -40.17 -37.75 -25.61
CA ALA A 11 -39.76 -36.41 -25.24
C ALA A 11 -39.91 -36.31 -23.71
N PRO A 12 -38.83 -36.02 -22.95
CA PRO A 12 -38.98 -35.79 -21.53
C PRO A 12 -39.83 -34.53 -21.37
N THR A 13 -41.06 -34.68 -20.90
CA THR A 13 -41.90 -33.55 -20.48
C THR A 13 -41.29 -33.00 -19.20
N VAL A 14 -40.28 -32.16 -19.36
CA VAL A 14 -39.64 -31.47 -18.25
C VAL A 14 -40.72 -30.58 -17.62
N ASP A 15 -41.12 -30.88 -16.39
CA ASP A 15 -42.07 -30.08 -15.62
C ASP A 15 -41.67 -28.60 -15.68
N ALA A 16 -42.49 -27.77 -16.30
CA ALA A 16 -42.20 -26.35 -16.51
C ALA A 16 -41.92 -25.61 -15.19
N GLU A 17 -42.56 -26.04 -14.10
CA GLU A 17 -42.30 -25.53 -12.75
C GLU A 17 -40.89 -25.87 -12.23
N LYS A 18 -40.40 -27.10 -12.47
CA LYS A 18 -39.02 -27.48 -12.08
C LYS A 18 -37.99 -26.71 -12.91
N LEU A 19 -38.26 -26.50 -14.20
CA LEU A 19 -37.40 -25.67 -15.05
C LEU A 19 -37.35 -24.21 -14.57
N ALA A 20 -38.50 -23.64 -14.19
CA ALA A 20 -38.58 -22.29 -13.66
C ALA A 20 -37.85 -22.16 -12.32
N ALA A 21 -38.01 -23.13 -11.41
CA ALA A 21 -37.33 -23.18 -10.13
C ALA A 21 -35.80 -23.27 -10.29
N LEU A 22 -35.32 -24.18 -11.15
CA LEU A 22 -33.90 -24.32 -11.46
C LEU A 22 -33.32 -23.08 -12.14
N ALA A 23 -34.11 -22.40 -13.00
CA ALA A 23 -33.69 -21.16 -13.62
C ALA A 23 -33.54 -20.02 -12.60
N ALA A 24 -34.48 -19.92 -11.65
CA ALA A 24 -34.43 -18.94 -10.57
C ALA A 24 -33.25 -19.18 -9.62
N GLU A 25 -33.03 -20.42 -9.18
CA GLU A 25 -31.88 -20.80 -8.35
C GLU A 25 -30.56 -20.50 -9.06
N ARG A 26 -30.47 -20.80 -10.35
CA ARG A 26 -29.32 -20.47 -11.18
C ARG A 26 -29.07 -18.97 -11.24
N ASP A 27 -30.11 -18.15 -11.37
CA ASP A 27 -29.97 -16.70 -11.44
C ASP A 27 -29.60 -16.09 -10.09
N GLU A 28 -30.15 -16.60 -9.00
CA GLU A 28 -29.76 -16.23 -7.64
C GLU A 28 -28.28 -16.55 -7.36
N LEU A 29 -27.84 -17.78 -7.68
CA LEU A 29 -26.44 -18.17 -7.54
C LEU A 29 -25.51 -17.33 -8.41
N ARG A 30 -25.93 -16.98 -9.64
CA ARG A 30 -25.16 -16.08 -10.51
C ARG A 30 -25.03 -14.68 -9.90
N GLU A 31 -26.11 -14.14 -9.34
CA GLU A 31 -26.05 -12.84 -8.66
C GLU A 31 -25.12 -12.87 -7.45
N GLN A 32 -25.22 -13.92 -6.62
CA GLN A 32 -24.33 -14.11 -5.46
C GLN A 32 -22.87 -14.19 -5.89
N VAL A 33 -22.55 -14.96 -6.94
CA VAL A 33 -21.18 -15.07 -7.46
C VAL A 33 -20.68 -13.74 -8.02
N LEU A 34 -21.51 -12.99 -8.75
CA LEU A 34 -21.15 -11.68 -9.28
C LEU A 34 -20.87 -10.68 -8.15
N ARG A 35 -21.70 -10.67 -7.10
CA ARG A 35 -21.51 -9.84 -5.92
C ARG A 35 -20.24 -10.21 -5.17
N ALA A 36 -20.03 -11.49 -4.89
CA ALA A 36 -18.83 -11.98 -4.21
C ALA A 36 -17.55 -11.64 -5.00
N ARG A 37 -17.61 -11.73 -6.33
CA ARG A 37 -16.50 -11.33 -7.21
C ARG A 37 -16.22 -9.83 -7.09
N ALA A 38 -17.25 -8.99 -7.10
CA ALA A 38 -17.09 -7.54 -6.94
C ALA A 38 -16.51 -7.17 -5.56
N GLU A 39 -16.99 -7.82 -4.50
CA GLU A 39 -16.46 -7.65 -3.15
C GLU A 39 -14.99 -8.08 -3.05
N PHE A 40 -14.63 -9.20 -3.68
CA PHE A 40 -13.25 -9.66 -3.73
C PHE A 40 -12.34 -8.70 -4.50
N ASP A 41 -12.79 -8.19 -5.64
CA ASP A 41 -12.01 -7.19 -6.41
C ASP A 41 -11.81 -5.89 -5.62
N ASN A 42 -12.83 -5.45 -4.89
CA ASN A 42 -12.73 -4.28 -4.00
C ASN A 42 -11.79 -4.55 -2.81
N PHE A 43 -11.91 -5.71 -2.17
CA PHE A 43 -11.02 -6.14 -1.09
C PHE A 43 -9.57 -6.18 -1.56
N ARG A 44 -9.30 -6.79 -2.72
CA ARG A 44 -7.95 -6.88 -3.29
C ARG A 44 -7.33 -5.50 -3.51
N LYS A 45 -8.08 -4.58 -4.15
CA LYS A 45 -7.62 -3.19 -4.36
C LYS A 45 -7.34 -2.48 -3.04
N ARG A 46 -8.20 -2.65 -2.04
CA ARG A 46 -8.01 -2.06 -0.70
C ARG A 46 -6.76 -2.60 -0.03
N THR A 47 -6.58 -3.92 -0.01
CA THR A 47 -5.43 -4.59 0.59
C THR A 47 -4.12 -4.21 -0.11
N GLU A 48 -4.13 -4.08 -1.44
CA GLU A 48 -2.96 -3.59 -2.18
C GLU A 48 -2.58 -2.16 -1.75
N ARG A 49 -3.56 -1.27 -1.60
CA ARG A 49 -3.33 0.10 -1.11
C ARG A 49 -2.80 0.12 0.33
N GLU A 50 -3.45 -0.60 1.24
CA GLU A 50 -3.03 -0.66 2.66
C GLU A 50 -1.62 -1.23 2.81
N ARG A 51 -1.24 -2.21 1.97
CA ARG A 51 0.12 -2.75 1.95
C ARG A 51 1.15 -1.71 1.49
N LEU A 52 0.83 -0.91 0.48
CA LEU A 52 1.70 0.17 0.01
C LEU A 52 1.87 1.24 1.09
N GLU A 53 0.76 1.70 1.67
CA GLU A 53 0.75 2.67 2.78
C GLU A 53 1.57 2.15 3.97
N ALA A 54 1.36 0.90 4.39
CA ALA A 54 2.12 0.29 5.49
C ALA A 54 3.62 0.24 5.19
N SER A 55 4.01 -0.01 3.93
CA SER A 55 5.41 0.03 3.51
C SER A 55 5.98 1.44 3.62
N GLU A 56 5.25 2.47 3.20
CA GLU A 56 5.66 3.88 3.31
C GLU A 56 5.83 4.29 4.77
N TYR A 57 4.85 4.00 5.63
CA TYR A 57 4.91 4.35 7.06
C TYR A 57 6.00 3.57 7.82
N SER A 58 6.32 2.34 7.41
CA SER A 58 7.36 1.54 8.08
C SER A 58 8.74 2.18 8.01
N ALA A 59 9.08 2.85 6.89
CA ALA A 59 10.32 3.57 6.74
C ALA A 59 10.34 4.85 7.59
N MET A 60 9.20 5.53 7.75
CA MET A 60 9.10 6.77 8.52
C MET A 60 9.50 6.58 9.98
N GLU A 61 9.07 5.50 10.63
CA GLU A 61 9.40 5.26 12.04
C GLU A 61 10.89 5.01 12.24
N ALA A 62 11.52 4.24 11.33
CA ALA A 62 12.96 4.02 11.35
C ALA A 62 13.74 5.33 11.14
N VAL A 63 13.32 6.17 10.19
CA VAL A 63 13.94 7.47 9.93
C VAL A 63 13.75 8.42 11.13
N ARG A 64 12.57 8.45 11.75
CA ARG A 64 12.28 9.25 12.95
C ARG A 64 13.23 8.93 14.09
N GLN A 65 13.51 7.64 14.32
CA GLN A 65 14.45 7.22 15.37
C GLN A 65 15.91 7.57 15.07
N LEU A 66 16.26 7.78 13.80
CA LEU A 66 17.60 8.22 13.37
C LEU A 66 17.80 9.74 13.44
N LEU A 67 16.73 10.54 13.52
CA LEU A 67 16.84 12.01 13.57
C LEU A 67 17.72 12.52 14.71
N PRO A 68 17.61 12.04 15.97
CA PRO A 68 18.49 12.49 17.05
C PRO A 68 19.97 12.19 16.78
N THR A 69 20.27 11.07 16.11
CA THR A 69 21.64 10.76 15.71
C THR A 69 22.13 11.70 14.62
N LEU A 70 21.28 12.09 13.67
CA LEU A 70 21.59 13.10 12.67
C LEU A 70 21.89 14.47 13.34
N ASP A 71 21.10 14.84 14.36
CA ASP A 71 21.34 16.06 15.15
C ASP A 71 22.68 16.01 15.90
N ASP A 72 23.02 14.85 16.45
CA ASP A 72 24.33 14.62 17.09
C ASP A 72 25.49 14.78 16.10
N PHE A 73 25.33 14.33 14.85
CA PHE A 73 26.33 14.58 13.79
C PHE A 73 26.47 16.06 13.50
N VAL A 74 25.37 16.80 13.37
CA VAL A 74 25.40 18.26 13.15
C VAL A 74 26.10 18.95 14.33
N ARG A 75 25.82 18.52 15.57
CA ARG A 75 26.49 19.04 16.77
C ARG A 75 28.00 18.73 16.75
N ALA A 76 28.38 17.51 16.37
CA ALA A 76 29.78 17.09 16.29
C ALA A 76 30.55 17.86 15.19
N LEU A 77 29.93 18.10 14.04
CA LEU A 77 30.54 18.87 12.94
C LEU A 77 30.75 20.35 13.28
N LYS A 78 29.92 20.90 14.18
CA LYS A 78 30.09 22.28 14.70
C LYS A 78 31.20 22.39 15.75
N ALA A 79 31.66 21.28 16.33
CA ALA A 79 32.72 21.31 17.32
C ALA A 79 34.07 21.59 16.66
N GLU A 80 34.80 22.59 17.16
CA GLU A 80 36.14 22.89 16.66
C GLU A 80 37.10 21.75 17.01
N THR A 81 37.87 21.30 16.02
CA THR A 81 38.91 20.28 16.19
C THR A 81 40.21 20.74 15.53
N ALA A 82 41.34 20.42 16.18
CA ALA A 82 42.66 20.66 15.63
C ALA A 82 42.98 19.73 14.44
N ASP A 83 42.29 18.58 14.35
CA ASP A 83 42.45 17.61 13.27
C ASP A 83 41.44 17.86 12.14
N LYS A 84 41.92 18.50 11.08
CA LYS A 84 41.13 18.83 9.89
C LYS A 84 40.80 17.61 9.04
N GLU A 85 41.63 16.57 9.05
CA GLU A 85 41.36 15.36 8.27
C GLU A 85 40.22 14.56 8.91
N TYR A 86 40.20 14.49 10.23
CA TYR A 86 39.10 13.92 10.99
C TYR A 86 37.77 14.65 10.74
N ALA A 87 37.76 15.99 10.82
CA ALA A 87 36.56 16.79 10.54
C ALA A 87 36.00 16.53 9.15
N LYS A 88 36.88 16.50 8.13
CA LYS A 88 36.51 16.22 6.75
C LYS A 88 35.98 14.79 6.57
N GLY A 89 36.55 13.81 7.27
CA GLY A 89 36.06 12.44 7.29
C GLY A 89 34.63 12.35 7.84
N MET A 90 34.35 13.03 8.95
CA MET A 90 33.01 13.10 9.52
C MET A 90 32.01 13.77 8.58
N GLU A 91 32.40 14.86 7.92
CA GLU A 91 31.55 15.58 6.97
C GLU A 91 31.14 14.67 5.79
N LEU A 92 32.07 13.86 5.29
CA LEU A 92 31.79 12.88 4.24
C LEU A 92 30.82 11.79 4.68
N ILE A 93 30.95 11.30 5.92
CA ILE A 93 30.05 10.29 6.49
C ILE A 93 28.65 10.88 6.65
N TYR A 94 28.54 12.08 7.22
CA TYR A 94 27.29 12.80 7.36
C TYR A 94 26.61 13.02 6.01
N GLY A 95 27.35 13.51 5.01
CA GLY A 95 26.81 13.72 3.66
C GLY A 95 26.26 12.44 3.04
N ARG A 96 26.97 11.30 3.17
CA ARG A 96 26.49 10.00 2.68
C ARG A 96 25.24 9.51 3.41
N LEU A 97 25.20 9.69 4.74
CA LEU A 97 24.03 9.36 5.55
C LEU A 97 22.82 10.19 5.11
N PHE A 98 23.01 11.51 4.99
CA PHE A 98 21.96 12.44 4.58
C PHE A 98 21.42 12.12 3.17
N GLU A 99 22.29 11.87 2.19
CA GLU A 99 21.89 11.45 0.85
C GLU A 99 21.13 10.11 0.85
N THR A 100 21.46 9.20 1.77
CA THR A 100 20.75 7.92 1.91
C THR A 100 19.34 8.14 2.46
N LEU A 101 19.20 8.97 3.50
CA LEU A 101 17.90 9.32 4.07
C LEU A 101 17.04 10.10 3.07
N LYS A 102 17.63 10.98 2.27
CA LYS A 102 16.94 11.71 1.19
C LYS A 102 16.35 10.78 0.14
N LYS A 103 17.06 9.71 -0.22
CA LYS A 103 16.51 8.65 -1.10
C LYS A 103 15.36 7.87 -0.49
N MET A 104 15.26 7.84 0.85
CA MET A 104 14.14 7.26 1.58
C MET A 104 12.95 8.23 1.74
N GLY A 105 13.04 9.44 1.16
CA GLY A 105 12.00 10.45 1.21
C GLY A 105 12.14 11.47 2.36
N LEU A 106 13.27 11.48 3.08
CA LEU A 106 13.53 12.52 4.08
C LEU A 106 13.89 13.84 3.39
N GLU A 107 13.08 14.87 3.61
CA GLU A 107 13.37 16.23 3.17
C GLU A 107 13.48 17.18 4.38
N PRO A 108 14.52 18.03 4.43
CA PRO A 108 14.64 19.03 5.48
C PRO A 108 13.57 20.12 5.31
N ILE A 109 12.98 20.53 6.41
CA ILE A 109 12.02 21.64 6.43
C ILE A 109 12.83 22.94 6.57
N GLU A 110 12.81 23.77 5.53
CA GLU A 110 13.47 25.09 5.55
C GLU A 110 12.72 26.05 6.49
N SER A 111 13.34 26.39 7.61
CA SER A 111 12.77 27.31 8.62
C SER A 111 13.44 28.69 8.62
N GLU A 112 14.71 28.80 8.19
CA GLU A 112 15.43 30.07 8.16
C GLU A 112 14.83 31.03 7.11
N GLY A 113 14.32 32.18 7.57
CA GLY A 113 13.80 33.24 6.71
C GLY A 113 12.39 32.98 6.13
N LYS A 114 11.73 31.87 6.46
CA LYS A 114 10.35 31.59 6.04
C LYS A 114 9.31 32.00 7.11
N PRO A 115 8.07 32.33 6.72
CA PRO A 115 6.98 32.53 7.66
C PRO A 115 6.79 31.27 8.51
N PHE A 116 6.51 31.46 9.81
CA PHE A 116 6.21 30.35 10.71
C PHE A 116 4.89 29.68 10.30
N ASP A 117 4.90 28.35 10.14
CA ASP A 117 3.72 27.54 9.90
C ASP A 117 3.57 26.49 11.02
N PRO A 118 2.51 26.57 11.86
CA PRO A 118 2.28 25.63 12.95
C PRO A 118 2.16 24.15 12.54
N HIS A 119 1.90 23.85 11.26
CA HIS A 119 1.79 22.47 10.78
C HIS A 119 3.15 21.78 10.61
N VAL A 120 4.21 22.57 10.39
CA VAL A 120 5.56 22.05 10.05
C VAL A 120 6.66 22.60 10.94
N HIS A 121 6.40 23.68 11.68
CA HIS A 121 7.34 24.29 12.61
C HIS A 121 6.85 24.16 14.05
N HIS A 122 7.74 23.75 14.94
CA HIS A 122 7.52 23.79 16.37
C HIS A 122 8.19 25.04 16.95
N ALA A 123 7.40 25.96 17.50
CA ALA A 123 7.95 27.11 18.22
C ALA A 123 8.46 26.64 19.59
N VAL A 124 9.71 26.94 19.88
CA VAL A 124 10.36 26.76 21.19
C VAL A 124 10.55 28.13 21.83
N GLU A 125 10.38 28.21 23.16
CA GLU A 125 10.61 29.42 23.97
C GLU A 125 12.10 29.78 24.09
#